data_AF-A0A5C1Y7A8-F1
#
_entry.id   AF-A0A5C1Y7A8-F1
#
_cell.length_a   1.000
_cell.length_b   1.000
_cell.length_c   1.000
_cell.angle_alpha   90.00
_cell.angle_beta   90.00
_cell.angle_gamma   90.00
#
_symmetry.space_group_name_H-M   'P 1'
#
loop_
_entity.id
_entity.type
_entity.pdbx_description
1 polymer ?
#
loop_
_entity_poly.entity_id
_entity_poly.type
_entity_poly.pdbx_seq_one_letter_code
_entity_poly.pdbx_strand_id
1 'polypeptide(L)'
;MPSEKPQVIEWIFFNRKYDSAARLLRDPIVTFNDIREGIEATGARLSVANPANFWKDLTRSPTPNDNWPTRVFEAGFTGTDAIGAGDQACFAFTPVAEDQTEPFPDILVFDPHNVVPLTIQSLSMAQAMKALGRRDENWLAQVTARLFAIETFFAVVSEREVREVSFLQTGVKMRGGESDAVYSVTCDDGVWLLSVEAKGRREPLHLPQIARASYSLFETVTSQGGELSDVVGVIPFGLKIVGDSEVWAVEFAPVESADETLTAVSQATFMFTPPVPGIS
;
A
#
# COMPACT_ATOMS: atom_id res chain seq x y z
N MET A 1 -16.27 -18.40 5.72
CA MET A 1 -15.44 -19.54 6.16
C MET A 1 -14.07 -19.00 6.50
N PRO A 2 -13.42 -19.49 7.56
CA PRO A 2 -12.03 -19.13 7.86
C PRO A 2 -11.14 -19.46 6.67
N SER A 3 -10.10 -18.66 6.44
CA SER A 3 -9.14 -18.98 5.38
C SER A 3 -8.42 -20.28 5.68
N GLU A 4 -8.22 -21.13 4.68
CA GLU A 4 -7.39 -22.34 4.79
C GLU A 4 -5.90 -22.04 4.47
N LYS A 5 -5.52 -20.76 4.31
CA LYS A 5 -4.13 -20.34 4.11
C LYS A 5 -3.19 -20.68 5.28
N PRO A 6 -3.58 -20.54 6.57
CA PRO A 6 -2.68 -20.81 7.68
C PRO A 6 -2.10 -22.24 7.66
N GLN A 7 -2.92 -23.26 7.40
CA GLN A 7 -2.44 -24.64 7.33
C GLN A 7 -1.43 -24.87 6.20
N VAL A 8 -1.60 -24.19 5.05
CA VAL A 8 -0.66 -24.27 3.92
C VAL A 8 0.67 -23.60 4.28
N ILE A 9 0.63 -22.39 4.86
CA ILE A 9 1.84 -21.66 5.28
C ILE A 9 2.60 -22.45 6.34
N GLU A 10 1.88 -22.98 7.35
CA GLU A 10 2.47 -23.79 8.41
C GLU A 10 3.16 -25.04 7.84
N TRP A 11 2.50 -25.72 6.90
CA TRP A 11 3.08 -26.90 6.25
C TRP A 11 4.35 -26.54 5.48
N ILE A 12 4.33 -25.47 4.67
CA ILE A 12 5.51 -25.02 3.90
C ILE A 12 6.65 -24.67 4.85
N PHE A 13 6.36 -23.93 5.92
CA PHE A 13 7.36 -23.54 6.90
C PHE A 13 8.05 -24.77 7.50
N PHE A 14 7.31 -25.66 8.15
CA PHE A 14 7.91 -26.77 8.89
C PHE A 14 8.47 -27.91 8.02
N ASN A 15 7.98 -28.08 6.78
CA ASN A 15 8.40 -29.18 5.91
C ASN A 15 9.40 -28.79 4.83
N ARG A 16 9.41 -27.52 4.39
CA ARG A 16 10.25 -27.05 3.28
C ARG A 16 11.27 -26.01 3.69
N LYS A 17 10.88 -25.05 4.52
CA LYS A 17 11.66 -23.81 4.70
C LYS A 17 12.41 -23.72 6.03
N TYR A 18 11.97 -24.41 7.08
CA TYR A 18 12.54 -24.33 8.42
C TYR A 18 13.34 -25.57 8.81
N ASP A 19 14.52 -25.36 9.38
CA ASP A 19 15.29 -26.38 10.05
C ASP A 19 15.05 -26.32 11.56
N SER A 20 14.30 -27.27 12.10
CA SER A 20 13.94 -27.29 13.52
C SER A 20 15.12 -27.57 14.46
N ALA A 21 16.17 -28.23 13.97
CA ALA A 21 17.36 -28.53 14.77
C ALA A 21 18.26 -27.29 14.89
N ALA A 22 18.47 -26.59 13.77
CA ALA A 22 19.26 -25.35 13.75
C ALA A 22 18.46 -24.12 14.21
N ARG A 23 17.12 -24.20 14.22
CA ARG A 23 16.19 -23.07 14.39
C ARG A 23 16.43 -21.94 13.39
N LEU A 24 16.70 -22.31 12.13
CA LEU A 24 17.03 -21.39 11.05
C LEU A 24 16.23 -21.71 9.79
N LEU A 25 16.06 -20.72 8.92
CA LEU A 25 15.52 -20.93 7.58
C LEU A 25 16.57 -21.57 6.68
N ARG A 26 16.17 -22.61 5.95
CA ARG A 26 16.95 -23.23 4.87
C ARG A 26 16.91 -22.38 3.60
N ASP A 27 15.71 -21.86 3.33
CA ASP A 27 15.39 -20.98 2.22
C ASP A 27 14.23 -20.11 2.68
N PRO A 28 14.38 -18.77 2.73
CA PRO A 28 13.30 -17.90 3.17
C PRO A 28 12.22 -17.72 2.10
N ILE A 29 12.53 -17.88 0.81
CA ILE A 29 11.62 -17.53 -0.28
C ILE A 29 10.61 -18.65 -0.50
N VAL A 30 9.32 -18.31 -0.48
CA VAL A 30 8.23 -19.20 -0.83
C VAL A 30 7.80 -18.93 -2.27
N THR A 31 7.84 -19.99 -3.08
CA THR A 31 7.51 -19.94 -4.51
C THR A 31 6.09 -20.41 -4.79
N PHE A 32 5.60 -20.20 -6.02
CA PHE A 32 4.31 -20.75 -6.45
C PHE A 32 4.27 -22.29 -6.40
N ASN A 33 5.40 -22.97 -6.58
CA ASN A 33 5.47 -24.43 -6.48
C ASN A 33 5.34 -24.89 -5.03
N ASP A 34 5.99 -24.21 -4.09
CA ASP A 34 5.83 -24.47 -2.65
C ASP A 34 4.37 -24.33 -2.22
N ILE A 35 3.67 -23.30 -2.72
CA ILE A 35 2.25 -23.07 -2.44
C ILE A 35 1.38 -24.21 -2.98
N ARG A 36 1.59 -24.61 -4.24
CA ARG A 36 0.82 -25.72 -4.84
C ARG A 36 1.03 -27.02 -4.08
N GLU A 37 2.27 -27.32 -3.72
CA GLU A 37 2.59 -28.52 -2.95
C GLU A 37 1.95 -28.48 -1.55
N GLY A 38 2.02 -27.34 -0.85
CA GLY A 38 1.38 -27.17 0.44
C GLY A 38 -0.14 -27.29 0.38
N ILE A 39 -0.77 -26.78 -0.68
CA ILE A 39 -2.22 -26.96 -0.92
C ILE A 39 -2.55 -28.44 -1.08
N GLU A 40 -1.79 -29.16 -1.91
CA GLU A 40 -2.00 -30.60 -2.14
C GLU A 40 -1.79 -31.42 -0.86
N ALA A 41 -0.69 -31.17 -0.14
CA ALA A 41 -0.33 -31.91 1.07
C ALA A 41 -1.31 -31.70 2.23
N THR A 42 -1.93 -30.53 2.31
CA THR A 42 -2.91 -30.20 3.37
C THR A 42 -4.36 -30.50 2.96
N GLY A 43 -4.61 -30.76 1.67
CA GLY A 43 -5.97 -30.89 1.14
C GLY A 43 -6.76 -29.58 1.20
N ALA A 44 -6.09 -28.43 1.26
CA ALA A 44 -6.73 -27.12 1.33
C ALA A 44 -7.55 -26.84 0.07
N ARG A 45 -8.76 -26.31 0.24
CA ARG A 45 -9.67 -25.87 -0.83
C ARG A 45 -9.32 -24.45 -1.27
N LEU A 46 -8.08 -24.28 -1.71
CA LEU A 46 -7.55 -23.04 -2.26
C LEU A 46 -7.29 -23.19 -3.77
N SER A 47 -7.35 -22.08 -4.50
CA SER A 47 -7.06 -22.10 -5.94
C SER A 47 -5.56 -22.31 -6.19
N VAL A 48 -5.22 -23.38 -6.92
CA VAL A 48 -3.86 -23.63 -7.42
C VAL A 48 -3.55 -22.89 -8.73
N ALA A 49 -4.58 -22.33 -9.37
CA ALA A 49 -4.48 -21.71 -10.69
C ALA A 49 -3.81 -20.33 -10.65
N ASN A 50 -3.95 -19.60 -9.53
CA ASN A 50 -3.32 -18.29 -9.37
C ASN A 50 -2.63 -18.14 -8.00
N PRO A 51 -1.48 -18.81 -7.78
CA PRO A 51 -0.72 -18.71 -6.53
C PRO A 51 -0.24 -17.29 -6.22
N ALA A 52 -0.13 -16.41 -7.21
CA ALA A 52 0.27 -15.01 -7.01
C ALA A 52 -0.72 -14.22 -6.14
N ASN A 53 -2.00 -14.65 -6.08
CA ASN A 53 -2.98 -14.04 -5.18
C ASN A 53 -2.90 -14.57 -3.74
N PHE A 54 -2.19 -15.68 -3.49
CA PHE A 54 -2.13 -16.31 -2.17
C PHE A 54 -1.63 -15.33 -1.10
N TRP A 55 -0.51 -14.65 -1.37
CA TRP A 55 0.06 -13.65 -0.46
C TRP A 55 -0.77 -12.37 -0.42
N LYS A 56 -1.16 -11.85 -1.58
CA LYS A 56 -1.95 -10.62 -1.68
C LYS A 56 -3.25 -10.70 -0.90
N ASP A 57 -3.98 -11.80 -1.03
CA ASP A 57 -5.25 -12.00 -0.35
C ASP A 57 -5.08 -12.17 1.17
N LEU A 58 -3.87 -12.50 1.66
CA LEU A 58 -3.56 -12.57 3.08
C LEU A 58 -3.27 -11.18 3.62
N THR A 59 -2.35 -10.43 3.01
CA THR A 59 -1.91 -9.12 3.52
C THR A 59 -2.90 -7.98 3.26
N ARG A 60 -3.78 -8.12 2.24
CA ARG A 60 -4.87 -7.17 1.97
C ARG A 60 -6.15 -7.48 2.75
N SER A 61 -6.18 -8.58 3.50
CA SER A 61 -7.29 -8.90 4.39
C SER A 61 -7.41 -7.84 5.49
N PRO A 62 -8.61 -7.46 5.94
CA PRO A 62 -8.79 -6.63 7.14
C PRO A 62 -8.24 -7.27 8.42
N THR A 63 -7.99 -8.59 8.42
CA THR A 63 -7.45 -9.34 9.54
C THR A 63 -6.26 -10.20 9.12
N PRO A 64 -5.12 -9.60 8.73
CA PRO A 64 -3.97 -10.37 8.23
C PRO A 64 -3.36 -11.25 9.33
N ASN A 65 -3.35 -10.78 10.59
CA ASN A 65 -2.85 -11.52 11.75
C ASN A 65 -3.63 -12.81 12.04
N ASP A 66 -4.96 -12.80 11.84
CA ASP A 66 -5.80 -14.01 11.96
C ASP A 66 -5.50 -15.06 10.88
N ASN A 67 -4.91 -14.63 9.76
CA ASN A 67 -4.59 -15.47 8.62
C ASN A 67 -3.12 -15.94 8.59
N TRP A 68 -2.34 -15.62 9.61
CA TRP A 68 -0.99 -16.14 9.81
C TRP A 68 -0.98 -17.31 10.80
N PRO A 69 -0.16 -18.36 10.60
CA PRO A 69 -0.15 -19.49 11.53
C PRO A 69 0.55 -19.11 12.83
N THR A 70 -0.15 -19.29 13.96
CA THR A 70 0.40 -19.02 15.31
C THR A 70 1.70 -19.76 15.55
N ARG A 71 1.82 -21.02 15.12
CA ARG A 71 3.02 -21.83 15.32
C ARG A 71 4.25 -21.32 14.55
N VAL A 72 4.03 -20.65 13.42
CA VAL A 72 5.13 -20.03 12.66
C VAL A 72 5.61 -18.77 13.39
N PHE A 73 4.67 -17.97 13.91
CA PHE A 73 5.01 -16.80 14.73
C PHE A 73 5.70 -17.17 16.04
N GLU A 74 5.22 -18.20 16.74
CA GLU A 74 5.88 -18.76 17.95
C GLU A 74 7.27 -19.32 17.66
N ALA A 75 7.54 -19.74 16.41
CA ALA A 75 8.88 -20.13 15.98
C ALA A 75 9.81 -18.94 15.70
N GLY A 76 9.32 -17.70 15.85
CA GLY A 76 10.09 -16.46 15.67
C GLY A 76 10.07 -15.93 14.23
N PHE A 77 9.09 -16.33 13.42
CA PHE A 77 9.01 -15.92 12.01
C PHE A 77 7.65 -15.34 11.62
N THR A 78 7.70 -14.31 10.78
CA THR A 78 6.55 -13.74 10.06
C THR A 78 6.81 -13.77 8.55
N GLY A 79 5.95 -13.12 7.75
CA GLY A 79 6.08 -13.04 6.30
C GLY A 79 6.35 -11.62 5.80
N THR A 80 7.00 -11.51 4.65
CA THR A 80 7.13 -10.27 3.87
C THR A 80 6.90 -10.56 2.39
N ASP A 81 6.60 -9.53 1.60
CA ASP A 81 6.52 -9.67 0.15
C ASP A 81 7.89 -10.07 -0.43
N ALA A 82 7.86 -10.93 -1.45
CA ALA A 82 9.06 -11.38 -2.16
C ALA A 82 8.87 -11.35 -3.68
N ILE A 83 7.87 -10.61 -4.18
CA ILE A 83 7.66 -10.41 -5.62
C ILE A 83 8.94 -9.82 -6.23
N GLY A 84 9.51 -10.55 -7.19
CA GLY A 84 10.74 -10.16 -7.88
C GLY A 84 12.03 -10.67 -7.24
N ALA A 85 11.98 -11.26 -6.04
CA ALA A 85 13.15 -11.83 -5.37
C ALA A 85 13.66 -13.15 -5.99
N GLY A 86 12.92 -13.74 -6.92
CA GLY A 86 13.27 -14.98 -7.61
C GLY A 86 12.19 -15.45 -8.57
N ASP A 87 12.47 -16.51 -9.33
CA ASP A 87 11.48 -17.09 -10.24
C ASP A 87 10.27 -17.62 -9.45
N GLN A 88 9.08 -17.18 -9.85
CA GLN A 88 7.81 -17.53 -9.19
C GLN A 88 7.76 -17.24 -7.68
N ALA A 89 8.58 -16.29 -7.18
CA ALA A 89 8.56 -15.88 -5.79
C ALA A 89 7.21 -15.24 -5.43
N CYS A 90 6.66 -15.61 -4.27
CA CYS A 90 5.36 -15.14 -3.79
C CYS A 90 5.49 -14.30 -2.53
N PHE A 91 6.14 -14.85 -1.50
CA PHE A 91 6.44 -14.17 -0.24
C PHE A 91 7.71 -14.80 0.37
N ALA A 92 8.24 -14.22 1.43
CA ALA A 92 9.36 -14.77 2.16
C ALA A 92 9.09 -14.83 3.66
N PHE A 93 9.64 -15.82 4.35
CA PHE A 93 9.69 -15.84 5.80
C PHE A 93 10.81 -14.91 6.28
N THR A 94 10.50 -14.09 7.28
CA THR A 94 11.44 -13.16 7.91
C THR A 94 11.41 -13.33 9.43
N PRO A 95 12.55 -13.16 10.14
CA PRO A 95 12.55 -13.14 11.60
C PRO A 95 11.62 -12.06 12.16
N VAL A 96 10.99 -12.36 13.28
CA VAL A 96 10.19 -11.41 14.08
C VAL A 96 11.14 -10.51 14.88
N ALA A 97 10.82 -9.21 14.98
CA ALA A 97 11.59 -8.29 15.81
C ALA A 97 11.41 -8.60 17.30
N GLU A 98 12.38 -8.21 18.15
CA GLU A 98 12.41 -8.60 19.58
C GLU A 98 11.17 -8.14 20.37
N ASP A 99 10.54 -7.05 19.97
CA ASP A 99 9.37 -6.43 20.60
C ASP A 99 8.05 -6.64 19.83
N GLN A 100 8.08 -7.37 18.73
CA GLN A 100 6.91 -7.56 17.88
C GLN A 100 5.94 -8.59 18.48
N THR A 101 4.72 -8.15 18.79
CA THR A 101 3.70 -8.97 19.45
C THR A 101 2.68 -9.61 18.50
N GLU A 102 2.67 -9.20 17.23
CA GLU A 102 1.78 -9.74 16.20
C GLU A 102 2.51 -9.93 14.86
N PRO A 103 2.10 -10.88 13.98
CA PRO A 103 2.80 -11.18 12.73
C PRO A 103 2.96 -9.98 11.78
N PHE A 104 1.92 -9.16 11.66
CA PHE A 104 1.85 -7.99 10.80
C PHE A 104 1.39 -6.80 11.65
N PRO A 105 2.31 -6.12 12.33
CA PRO A 105 1.96 -4.95 13.13
C PRO A 105 1.41 -3.84 12.24
N ASP A 106 0.28 -3.26 12.63
CA ASP A 106 -0.22 -2.06 11.96
C ASP A 106 0.61 -0.85 12.42
N ILE A 107 1.66 -0.56 11.66
CA ILE A 107 2.57 0.54 11.96
C ILE A 107 1.99 1.91 11.56
N LEU A 108 0.86 1.95 10.85
CA LEU A 108 0.23 3.20 10.39
C LEU A 108 -1.24 3.25 10.82
N VAL A 109 -1.45 3.53 12.10
CA VAL A 109 -2.79 3.70 12.68
C VAL A 109 -3.25 5.15 12.55
N PHE A 110 -4.47 5.34 12.04
CA PHE A 110 -5.11 6.65 12.04
C PHE A 110 -5.44 7.08 13.47
N ASP A 111 -4.91 8.23 13.88
CA ASP A 111 -5.25 8.87 15.14
C ASP A 111 -5.84 10.27 14.86
N PRO A 112 -7.15 10.48 15.07
CA PRO A 112 -7.82 11.75 14.80
C PRO A 112 -7.30 12.91 15.67
N HIS A 113 -6.58 12.63 16.76
CA HIS A 113 -6.00 13.65 17.63
C HIS A 113 -4.63 14.15 17.17
N ASN A 114 -3.96 13.43 16.26
CA ASN A 114 -2.60 13.70 15.82
C ASN A 114 -2.51 14.14 14.34
N VAL A 115 -3.64 14.51 13.74
CA VAL A 115 -3.74 14.92 12.32
C VAL A 115 -4.38 16.30 12.20
N VAL A 116 -3.94 17.09 11.21
CA VAL A 116 -4.49 18.43 10.97
C VAL A 116 -5.82 18.32 10.20
N PRO A 117 -6.96 18.78 10.74
CA PRO A 117 -8.21 18.79 9.99
C PRO A 117 -8.24 19.95 9.00
N LEU A 118 -8.46 19.63 7.72
CA LEU A 118 -8.59 20.56 6.62
C LEU A 118 -10.00 20.49 6.04
N THR A 119 -10.77 21.56 6.21
CA THR A 119 -12.10 21.65 5.60
C THR A 119 -11.97 21.98 4.11
N ILE A 120 -12.42 21.06 3.26
CA ILE A 120 -12.41 21.22 1.81
C ILE A 120 -13.84 21.47 1.33
N GLN A 121 -14.07 22.59 0.66
CA GLN A 121 -15.38 22.88 0.10
C GLN A 121 -15.70 21.90 -1.05
N SER A 122 -16.94 21.37 -1.08
CA SER A 122 -17.41 20.48 -2.15
C SER A 122 -18.53 21.09 -3.00
N LEU A 123 -18.79 22.39 -2.84
CA LEU A 123 -19.83 23.09 -3.60
C LEU A 123 -19.47 23.19 -5.09
N SER A 124 -18.19 23.17 -5.44
CA SER A 124 -17.68 23.19 -6.82
C SER A 124 -17.87 21.87 -7.58
N MET A 125 -18.33 20.80 -6.92
CA MET A 125 -18.68 19.53 -7.59
C MET A 125 -20.08 19.60 -8.16
N ALA A 126 -20.21 19.27 -9.45
CA ALA A 126 -21.50 19.17 -10.11
C ALA A 126 -22.40 18.14 -9.42
N GLN A 127 -23.70 18.42 -9.32
CA GLN A 127 -24.66 17.48 -8.72
C GLN A 127 -24.68 16.12 -9.45
N ALA A 128 -24.53 16.12 -10.77
CA ALA A 128 -24.44 14.89 -11.56
C ALA A 128 -23.24 14.02 -11.14
N MET A 129 -22.10 14.66 -10.81
CA MET A 129 -20.93 13.95 -10.30
C MET A 129 -21.24 13.33 -8.94
N LYS A 130 -21.84 14.09 -8.01
CA LYS A 130 -22.26 13.58 -6.70
C LYS A 130 -23.26 12.42 -6.81
N ALA A 131 -24.18 12.47 -7.78
CA ALA A 131 -25.16 11.42 -8.02
C ALA A 131 -24.55 10.12 -8.55
N LEU A 132 -23.42 10.19 -9.27
CA LEU A 132 -22.66 9.03 -9.72
C LEU A 132 -21.80 8.40 -8.63
N GLY A 133 -21.66 9.04 -7.46
CA GLY A 133 -20.69 8.69 -6.42
C GLY A 133 -20.58 7.19 -6.18
N ARG A 134 -19.35 6.67 -6.32
CA ARG A 134 -19.03 5.25 -6.21
C ARG A 134 -18.26 5.00 -4.92
N ARG A 135 -18.34 3.79 -4.39
CA ARG A 135 -17.56 3.36 -3.22
C ARG A 135 -16.34 2.57 -3.64
N ASP A 136 -15.53 3.16 -4.52
CA ASP A 136 -14.28 2.57 -5.01
C ASP A 136 -13.13 3.59 -4.94
N GLU A 137 -11.91 3.08 -5.05
CA GLU A 137 -10.66 3.84 -4.89
C GLU A 137 -10.52 4.91 -5.98
N ASN A 138 -10.98 4.60 -7.20
CA ASN A 138 -11.02 5.54 -8.32
C ASN A 138 -11.88 6.77 -8.02
N TRP A 139 -13.02 6.59 -7.36
CA TRP A 139 -13.85 7.72 -6.94
C TRP A 139 -13.13 8.62 -5.94
N LEU A 140 -12.42 8.04 -4.95
CA LEU A 140 -11.63 8.80 -3.99
C LEU A 140 -10.54 9.64 -4.67
N ALA A 141 -9.81 9.04 -5.61
CA ALA A 141 -8.79 9.74 -6.40
C ALA A 141 -9.39 10.90 -7.24
N GLN A 142 -10.56 10.68 -7.86
CA GLN A 142 -11.23 11.72 -8.64
C GLN A 142 -11.78 12.87 -7.79
N VAL A 143 -12.35 12.57 -6.62
CA VAL A 143 -12.88 13.58 -5.70
C VAL A 143 -11.76 14.47 -5.19
N THR A 144 -10.66 13.87 -4.74
CA THR A 144 -9.49 14.61 -4.21
C THR A 144 -8.85 15.49 -5.28
N ALA A 145 -8.69 14.99 -6.51
CA ALA A 145 -8.22 15.78 -7.65
C ALA A 145 -9.18 16.94 -7.99
N ARG A 146 -10.50 16.67 -8.09
CA ARG A 146 -11.50 17.68 -8.46
C ARG A 146 -11.61 18.82 -7.45
N LEU A 147 -11.33 18.52 -6.18
CA LEU A 147 -11.44 19.46 -5.07
C LEU A 147 -10.12 20.08 -4.66
N PHE A 148 -9.04 19.82 -5.41
CA PHE A 148 -7.71 20.33 -5.12
C PHE A 148 -7.23 19.96 -3.70
N ALA A 149 -7.58 18.77 -3.21
CA ALA A 149 -7.34 18.38 -1.83
C ALA A 149 -5.86 18.13 -1.55
N ILE A 150 -5.15 17.51 -2.49
CA ILE A 150 -3.70 17.26 -2.39
C ILE A 150 -2.92 18.56 -2.54
N GLU A 151 -3.35 19.44 -3.45
CA GLU A 151 -2.82 20.78 -3.61
C GLU A 151 -2.96 21.58 -2.30
N THR A 152 -4.12 21.49 -1.64
CA THR A 152 -4.35 22.10 -0.33
C THR A 152 -3.45 21.49 0.75
N PHE A 153 -3.24 20.17 0.72
CA PHE A 153 -2.32 19.49 1.63
C PHE A 153 -0.89 20.05 1.51
N PHE A 154 -0.35 20.14 0.29
CA PHE A 154 1.00 20.66 0.08
C PHE A 154 1.12 22.15 0.41
N ALA A 155 0.05 22.92 0.25
CA ALA A 155 0.06 24.34 0.59
C ALA A 155 0.00 24.63 2.10
N VAL A 156 -0.56 23.70 2.91
CA VAL A 156 -0.90 23.98 4.32
C VAL A 156 -0.17 23.07 5.31
N VAL A 157 0.17 21.84 4.92
CA VAL A 157 0.60 20.78 5.85
C VAL A 157 1.98 20.24 5.52
N SER A 158 2.31 20.04 4.24
CA SER A 158 3.63 19.53 3.87
C SER A 158 4.73 20.51 4.29
N GLU A 159 5.87 19.98 4.74
CA GLU A 159 7.06 20.78 5.05
C GLU A 159 7.83 21.22 3.79
N ARG A 160 7.42 20.74 2.60
CA ARG A 160 8.06 21.09 1.33
C ARG A 160 7.69 22.50 0.89
N GLU A 161 8.68 23.23 0.39
CA GLU A 161 8.47 24.52 -0.27
C GLU A 161 7.95 24.30 -1.71
N VAL A 162 6.64 24.05 -1.81
CA VAL A 162 5.97 23.73 -3.08
C VAL A 162 5.50 25.00 -3.80
N ARG A 163 5.83 25.11 -5.09
CA ARG A 163 5.39 26.19 -5.97
C ARG A 163 4.16 25.82 -6.81
N GLU A 164 4.07 24.56 -7.22
CA GLU A 164 2.98 24.05 -8.05
C GLU A 164 2.69 22.59 -7.72
N VAL A 165 1.40 22.22 -7.69
CA VAL A 165 0.95 20.83 -7.70
C VAL A 165 -0.05 20.68 -8.84
N SER A 166 0.18 19.68 -9.68
CA SER A 166 -0.62 19.46 -10.89
C SER A 166 -1.02 17.99 -11.01
N PHE A 167 -2.32 17.71 -11.08
CA PHE A 167 -2.83 16.38 -11.36
C PHE A 167 -2.47 15.94 -12.78
N LEU A 168 -1.88 14.75 -12.93
CA LEU A 168 -1.48 14.23 -14.23
C LEU A 168 -2.48 13.20 -14.78
N GLN A 169 -2.72 12.13 -14.02
CA GLN A 169 -3.58 11.03 -14.46
C GLN A 169 -3.92 10.05 -13.33
N THR A 170 -4.96 9.22 -13.55
CA THR A 170 -5.36 8.11 -12.66
C THR A 170 -5.00 6.75 -13.25
N GLY A 171 -4.84 5.74 -12.40
CA GLY A 171 -4.71 4.33 -12.81
C GLY A 171 -3.46 4.04 -13.62
N VAL A 172 -2.33 4.62 -13.20
CA VAL A 172 -1.04 4.42 -13.87
C VAL A 172 -0.56 3.01 -13.56
N LYS A 173 -0.24 2.24 -14.59
CA LYS A 173 0.29 0.88 -14.46
C LYS A 173 1.73 0.83 -14.90
N MET A 174 2.59 0.29 -14.05
CA MET A 174 4.03 0.19 -14.26
C MET A 174 4.47 -1.26 -14.12
N ARG A 175 5.67 -1.55 -14.63
CA ARG A 175 6.29 -2.85 -14.37
C ARG A 175 6.67 -2.92 -12.89
N GLY A 176 5.90 -3.67 -12.11
CA GLY A 176 6.16 -3.88 -10.69
C GLY A 176 5.28 -3.05 -9.75
N GLY A 177 4.44 -2.15 -10.24
CA GLY A 177 3.57 -1.33 -9.39
C GLY A 177 2.37 -0.73 -10.12
N GLU A 178 1.43 -0.20 -9.36
CA GLU A 178 0.27 0.56 -9.83
C GLU A 178 0.06 1.74 -8.88
N SER A 179 -0.29 2.90 -9.44
CA SER A 179 -0.63 4.11 -8.67
C SER A 179 -2.04 4.53 -9.06
N ASP A 180 -2.92 4.72 -8.08
CA ASP A 180 -4.31 5.11 -8.31
C ASP A 180 -4.40 6.51 -8.90
N ALA A 181 -3.48 7.40 -8.50
CA ALA A 181 -3.28 8.70 -9.13
C ALA A 181 -1.81 9.12 -9.10
N VAL A 182 -1.43 9.96 -10.08
CA VAL A 182 -0.11 10.58 -10.15
C VAL A 182 -0.27 12.09 -10.33
N TYR A 183 0.54 12.85 -9.60
CA TYR A 183 0.67 14.30 -9.68
C TYR A 183 2.12 14.69 -9.95
N SER A 184 2.36 15.90 -10.47
CA SER A 184 3.66 16.57 -10.37
C SER A 184 3.62 17.60 -9.24
N VAL A 185 4.73 17.75 -8.54
CA VAL A 185 4.95 18.70 -7.45
C VAL A 185 6.24 19.46 -7.76
N THR A 186 6.13 20.73 -8.11
CA THR A 186 7.29 21.57 -8.44
C THR A 186 7.78 22.26 -7.18
N CYS A 187 9.03 21.99 -6.82
CA CYS A 187 9.73 22.56 -5.67
C CYS A 187 10.94 23.39 -6.16
N ASP A 188 11.63 24.03 -5.22
CA ASP A 188 12.86 24.79 -5.50
C ASP A 188 14.01 23.92 -6.02
N ASP A 189 14.04 22.64 -5.60
CA ASP A 189 15.06 21.66 -5.96
C ASP A 189 14.76 20.90 -7.27
N GLY A 190 13.58 21.08 -7.84
CA GLY A 190 13.17 20.50 -9.13
C GLY A 190 11.73 19.98 -9.11
N VAL A 191 11.42 19.11 -10.07
CA VAL A 191 10.09 18.50 -10.19
C VAL A 191 10.09 17.16 -9.47
N TRP A 192 9.14 16.97 -8.57
CA TRP A 192 8.84 15.68 -7.97
C TRP A 192 7.57 15.11 -8.58
N LEU A 193 7.48 13.79 -8.66
CA LEU A 193 6.19 13.14 -8.89
C LEU A 193 5.60 12.71 -7.56
N LEU A 194 4.27 12.61 -7.50
CA LEU A 194 3.55 12.06 -6.36
C LEU A 194 2.87 10.77 -6.80
N SER A 195 3.14 9.66 -6.14
CA SER A 195 2.44 8.38 -6.37
C SER A 195 1.41 8.17 -5.27
N VAL A 196 0.13 8.18 -5.63
CA VAL A 196 -0.99 8.08 -4.68
C VAL A 196 -1.57 6.66 -4.68
N GLU A 197 -1.73 6.08 -3.48
CA GLU A 197 -2.57 4.91 -3.22
C GLU A 197 -3.81 5.34 -2.43
N ALA A 198 -4.99 4.98 -2.94
CA ALA A 198 -6.29 5.30 -2.38
C ALA A 198 -6.92 4.03 -1.78
N LYS A 199 -7.46 4.14 -0.57
CA LYS A 199 -8.14 3.03 0.11
C LYS A 199 -9.49 3.42 0.68
N GLY A 200 -10.43 2.48 0.53
CA GLY A 200 -11.72 2.55 1.20
C GLY A 200 -11.62 2.39 2.71
N ARG A 201 -12.75 2.56 3.40
CA ARG A 201 -12.79 2.57 4.88
C ARG A 201 -12.29 1.28 5.52
N ARG A 202 -12.61 0.14 4.92
CA ARG A 202 -12.33 -1.19 5.47
C ARG A 202 -10.93 -1.71 5.15
N GLU A 203 -10.23 -1.08 4.22
CA GLU A 203 -8.97 -1.59 3.69
C GLU A 203 -7.82 -0.76 4.26
N PRO A 204 -6.80 -1.38 4.88
CA PRO A 204 -5.65 -0.65 5.38
C PRO A 204 -4.81 -0.09 4.21
N LEU A 205 -4.02 0.96 4.48
CA LEU A 205 -2.97 1.39 3.55
C LEU A 205 -1.88 0.33 3.53
N HIS A 206 -1.64 -0.27 2.38
CA HIS A 206 -0.62 -1.32 2.24
C HIS A 206 0.75 -0.69 1.94
N LEU A 207 1.52 -0.38 2.99
CA LEU A 207 2.78 0.36 2.88
C LEU A 207 3.79 -0.23 1.86
N PRO A 208 4.01 -1.57 1.81
CA PRO A 208 4.91 -2.14 0.80
C PRO A 208 4.41 -2.01 -0.65
N GLN A 209 3.13 -1.68 -0.85
CA GLN A 209 2.58 -1.40 -2.18
C GLN A 209 2.85 0.07 -2.55
N ILE A 210 2.68 0.99 -1.59
CA ILE A 210 2.96 2.41 -1.77
C ILE A 210 4.45 2.66 -2.09
N ALA A 211 5.36 2.01 -1.35
CA ALA A 211 6.81 2.11 -1.59
C ALA A 211 7.17 1.62 -3.02
N ARG A 212 6.73 0.41 -3.35
CA ARG A 212 7.00 -0.21 -4.66
C ARG A 212 6.41 0.55 -5.83
N ALA A 213 5.19 1.08 -5.70
CA ALA A 213 4.56 1.90 -6.73
C ALA A 213 5.38 3.17 -7.00
N SER A 214 5.83 3.83 -5.93
CA SER A 214 6.65 5.04 -6.01
C SER A 214 8.01 4.77 -6.67
N TYR A 215 8.70 3.71 -6.23
CA TYR A 215 9.96 3.27 -6.84
C TYR A 215 9.80 2.88 -8.32
N SER A 216 8.75 2.11 -8.65
CA SER A 216 8.48 1.68 -10.03
C SER A 216 8.14 2.84 -10.94
N LEU A 217 7.45 3.86 -10.43
CA LEU A 217 7.15 5.09 -11.17
C LEU A 217 8.44 5.86 -11.48
N PHE A 218 9.35 5.98 -10.50
CA PHE A 218 10.65 6.62 -10.70
C PHE A 218 11.47 5.92 -11.79
N GLU A 219 11.62 4.59 -11.70
CA GLU A 219 12.30 3.77 -12.70
C GLU A 219 11.66 3.89 -14.10
N THR A 220 10.33 3.94 -14.16
CA THR A 220 9.61 4.08 -15.44
C THR A 220 9.90 5.43 -16.09
N VAL A 221 9.93 6.51 -15.32
CA VAL A 221 10.15 7.87 -15.83
C VAL A 221 11.60 8.10 -16.21
N THR A 222 12.55 7.62 -15.41
CA THR A 222 13.98 7.74 -15.69
C THR A 222 14.43 6.88 -16.88
N SER A 223 13.85 5.69 -17.07
CA SER A 223 14.18 4.80 -18.19
C SER A 223 13.63 5.26 -19.55
N GLN A 224 12.61 6.11 -19.57
CA GLN A 224 11.97 6.57 -20.81
C GLN A 224 12.78 7.63 -21.59
N GLY A 225 13.88 8.16 -21.03
CA GLY A 225 14.86 8.97 -21.76
C GLY A 225 14.33 10.28 -22.36
N GLY A 226 13.14 10.74 -21.95
CA GLY A 226 12.58 12.04 -22.36
C GLY A 226 13.27 13.22 -21.66
N GLU A 227 12.90 14.44 -22.02
CA GLU A 227 13.38 15.72 -21.43
C GLU A 227 13.08 15.89 -19.92
N LEU A 228 12.65 14.83 -19.24
CA LEU A 228 12.37 14.76 -17.81
C LEU A 228 13.66 14.71 -16.96
N SER A 229 14.75 15.33 -17.43
CA SER A 229 15.99 15.49 -16.65
C SER A 229 15.80 16.25 -15.34
N ASP A 230 14.62 16.85 -15.15
CA ASP A 230 14.27 17.68 -14.00
C ASP A 230 13.44 16.92 -12.94
N VAL A 231 13.12 15.63 -13.17
CA VAL A 231 12.43 14.82 -12.14
C VAL A 231 13.43 14.36 -11.09
N VAL A 232 13.34 14.94 -9.90
CA VAL A 232 14.23 14.67 -8.76
C VAL A 232 13.92 13.32 -8.12
N GLY A 233 12.63 12.98 -8.02
CA GLY A 233 12.20 11.76 -7.36
C GLY A 233 10.68 11.60 -7.34
N VAL A 234 10.23 10.58 -6.60
CA VAL A 234 8.81 10.29 -6.37
C VAL A 234 8.51 10.33 -4.88
N ILE A 235 7.49 11.09 -4.51
CA ILE A 235 6.92 11.19 -3.16
C ILE A 235 5.80 10.14 -3.05
N PRO A 236 5.89 9.17 -2.12
CA PRO A 236 4.80 8.24 -1.85
C PRO A 236 3.69 8.94 -1.05
N PHE A 237 2.43 8.65 -1.38
CA PHE A 237 1.28 9.28 -0.74
C PHE A 237 0.11 8.31 -0.54
N GLY A 238 -0.50 8.35 0.65
CA GLY A 238 -1.66 7.53 1.01
C GLY A 238 -2.91 8.37 1.20
N LEU A 239 -4.04 7.88 0.69
CA LEU A 239 -5.39 8.39 0.97
C LEU A 239 -6.26 7.28 1.53
N LYS A 240 -6.89 7.49 2.68
CA LYS A 240 -7.78 6.51 3.30
C LYS A 240 -9.06 7.15 3.81
N ILE A 241 -10.21 6.57 3.46
CA ILE A 241 -11.48 6.97 4.06
C ILE A 241 -11.47 6.55 5.54
N VAL A 242 -11.68 7.51 6.45
CA VAL A 242 -11.71 7.26 7.90
C VAL A 242 -13.06 7.60 8.53
N GLY A 243 -13.88 8.38 7.83
CA GLY A 243 -15.24 8.73 8.22
C GLY A 243 -16.10 9.12 7.02
N ASP A 244 -17.34 9.52 7.28
CA ASP A 244 -18.26 9.94 6.23
C ASP A 244 -17.82 11.29 5.65
N SER A 245 -17.47 11.31 4.36
CA SER A 245 -16.86 12.48 3.72
C SER A 245 -15.57 12.98 4.38
N GLU A 246 -14.84 12.04 5.00
CA GLU A 246 -13.62 12.30 5.74
C GLU A 246 -12.51 11.37 5.26
N VAL A 247 -11.40 11.96 4.82
CA VAL A 247 -10.27 11.25 4.21
C VAL A 247 -8.99 11.61 4.94
N TRP A 248 -8.31 10.63 5.49
CA TRP A 248 -6.96 10.77 5.99
C TRP A 248 -5.96 10.74 4.83
N ALA A 249 -5.03 11.69 4.84
CA ALA A 249 -3.97 11.85 3.86
C ALA A 249 -2.61 11.79 4.56
N VAL A 250 -1.69 11.03 3.99
CA VAL A 250 -0.35 10.78 4.54
C VAL A 250 0.69 10.99 3.44
N GLU A 251 1.60 11.93 3.66
CA GLU A 251 2.85 12.06 2.91
C GLU A 251 3.93 11.20 3.55
N PHE A 252 4.68 10.46 2.74
CA PHE A 252 5.83 9.69 3.19
C PHE A 252 7.13 10.24 2.62
N ALA A 253 8.24 9.90 3.27
CA ALA A 253 9.57 10.15 2.72
C ALA A 253 9.75 9.38 1.39
N PRO A 254 10.47 9.95 0.41
CA PRO A 254 10.88 9.23 -0.80
C PRO A 254 11.65 7.95 -0.46
N VAL A 255 11.51 6.94 -1.32
CA VAL A 255 12.18 5.64 -1.16
C VAL A 255 13.28 5.47 -2.20
N GLU A 256 14.38 4.84 -1.80
CA GLU A 256 15.50 4.45 -2.66
C GLU A 256 15.34 3.02 -3.19
N SER A 257 14.46 2.21 -2.60
CA SER A 257 14.19 0.84 -3.06
C SER A 257 12.71 0.43 -2.88
N ALA A 258 12.28 -0.58 -3.64
CA ALA A 258 10.91 -1.08 -3.63
C ALA A 258 10.47 -1.70 -2.29
N ASP A 259 11.42 -2.18 -1.49
CA ASP A 259 11.18 -2.90 -0.23
C ASP A 259 11.43 -2.02 1.01
N GLU A 260 11.68 -0.72 0.80
CA GLU A 260 11.97 0.21 1.88
C GLU A 260 10.74 0.47 2.76
N THR A 261 10.99 0.59 4.07
CA THR A 261 9.94 0.90 5.04
C THR A 261 9.58 2.38 4.94
N LEU A 262 8.30 2.66 4.69
CA LEU A 262 7.82 4.04 4.60
C LEU A 262 7.83 4.74 5.95
N THR A 263 8.36 5.96 5.95
CA THR A 263 8.31 6.86 7.10
C THR A 263 7.33 7.99 6.79
N ALA A 264 6.28 8.13 7.59
CA ALA A 264 5.32 9.24 7.45
C ALA A 264 5.99 10.56 7.84
N VAL A 265 5.85 11.57 6.99
CA VAL A 265 6.46 12.91 7.15
C VAL A 265 5.41 13.92 7.57
N SER A 266 4.24 13.89 6.94
CA SER A 266 3.16 14.84 7.24
C SER A 266 1.80 14.18 7.05
N GLN A 267 0.81 14.61 7.83
CA GLN A 267 -0.52 13.99 7.84
C GLN A 267 -1.63 15.02 8.05
N ALA A 268 -2.76 14.80 7.38
CA ALA A 268 -3.94 15.64 7.52
C ALA A 268 -5.22 14.82 7.31
N THR A 269 -6.34 15.41 7.69
CA THR A 269 -7.66 14.87 7.37
C THR A 269 -8.44 15.86 6.53
N PHE A 270 -8.89 15.47 5.35
CA PHE A 270 -9.79 16.25 4.51
C PHE A 270 -11.24 16.03 4.95
N MET A 271 -11.90 17.10 5.36
CA MET A 271 -13.31 17.13 5.72
C MET A 271 -14.11 17.80 4.59
N PHE A 272 -14.78 17.01 3.75
CA PHE A 272 -15.53 17.57 2.62
C PHE A 272 -16.89 18.14 3.05
N THR A 273 -17.09 19.43 2.79
CA THR A 273 -18.33 20.14 3.16
C THR A 273 -18.93 20.91 1.99
N PRO A 274 -20.21 20.67 1.60
CA PRO A 274 -21.12 19.62 2.10
C PRO A 274 -20.58 18.19 1.88
N PRO A 275 -21.17 17.16 2.50
CA PRO A 275 -20.75 15.78 2.29
C PRO A 275 -20.74 15.37 0.82
N VAL A 276 -19.77 14.53 0.45
CA VAL A 276 -19.60 13.97 -0.89
C VAL A 276 -20.01 12.49 -0.89
N PRO A 277 -21.11 12.12 -1.58
CA PRO A 277 -21.52 10.72 -1.68
C PRO A 277 -20.42 9.82 -2.22
N GLY A 278 -20.35 8.58 -1.73
CA GLY A 278 -19.32 7.61 -2.11
C GLY A 278 -18.06 7.63 -1.25
N ILE A 279 -17.83 8.71 -0.48
CA ILE A 279 -16.79 8.76 0.56
C ILE A 279 -17.40 8.26 1.89
N SER A 280 -17.46 6.94 2.09
CA SER A 280 -18.12 6.29 3.24
C SER A 280 -17.61 4.88 3.54
#